data_AF-A0A7X3HEY5-F1
#
_entry.id   AF-A0A7X3HEY5-F1
#
_cell.length_a   1.000
_cell.length_b   1.000
_cell.length_c   1.000
_cell.angle_alpha   90.00
_cell.angle_beta   90.00
_cell.angle_gamma   90.00
#
_symmetry.space_group_name_H-M   'P 1'
#
loop_
_entity.id
_entity.type
_entity.pdbx_description
1 polymer ?
#
loop_
_entity_poly.entity_id
_entity_poly.type
_entity_poly.pdbx_seq_one_letter_code
_entity_poly.pdbx_strand_id
1 'polypeptide(L)'
;YGGLTPEGQAALVWARRIVGDTRQLRDEMRATRHGLSGQLRIAVVPTALTWAARIAARFGDAHPKVGFTILSRASTEILKMIDDLQVDAGISYLDNEPLGKVSAVPLCEERY
;
A
#
# COMPACT_ATOMS: atom_id res chain seq x y z
N TYR A 1 -22.27 22.02 -0.50
CA TYR A 1 -21.17 21.05 -0.35
C TYR A 1 -20.85 20.92 1.13
N GLY A 2 -21.42 19.91 1.79
CA GLY A 2 -21.21 19.67 3.22
C GLY A 2 -19.93 18.86 3.42
N GLY A 3 -18.82 19.55 3.66
CA GLY A 3 -17.61 18.91 4.17
C GLY A 3 -17.81 18.42 5.60
N LEU A 4 -16.90 17.57 6.07
CA LEU A 4 -16.87 17.20 7.48
C LEU A 4 -16.65 18.46 8.34
N THR A 5 -17.27 18.48 9.52
CA THR A 5 -16.97 19.51 10.51
C THR A 5 -15.54 19.31 11.04
N PRO A 6 -14.92 20.30 11.71
CA PRO A 6 -13.60 20.12 12.33
C PRO A 6 -13.52 18.87 13.22
N GLU A 7 -14.59 18.58 13.96
CA GLU A 7 -14.74 17.38 14.79
C GLU A 7 -14.84 16.11 13.93
N GLY A 8 -15.56 16.17 12.81
CA GLY A 8 -15.64 15.08 11.83
C GLY A 8 -14.30 14.77 11.17
N GLN A 9 -13.48 15.79 10.89
CA GLN A 9 -12.11 15.63 10.38
C GLN A 9 -11.25 14.87 11.40
N ALA A 10 -11.30 15.27 12.67
CA ALA A 10 -10.56 14.63 13.75
C ALA A 10 -11.02 13.18 13.98
N ALA A 11 -12.33 12.94 13.98
CA ALA A 11 -12.91 11.61 14.10
C ALA A 11 -12.48 10.69 12.94
N LEU A 12 -12.41 11.21 11.72
CA LEU A 12 -11.97 10.45 10.54
C LEU A 12 -10.49 10.05 10.61
N VAL A 13 -9.63 10.89 11.20
CA VAL A 13 -8.22 10.53 11.44
C VAL A 13 -8.13 9.36 12.43
N TRP A 14 -8.87 9.42 13.54
CA TRP A 14 -8.92 8.35 14.53
C TRP A 14 -9.53 7.06 13.97
N ALA A 15 -10.62 7.15 13.21
CA ALA A 15 -11.27 6.01 12.57
C ALA A 15 -10.31 5.27 11.63
N ARG A 16 -9.57 6.00 10.78
CA ARG A 16 -8.57 5.39 9.89
C ARG A 16 -7.46 4.68 10.67
N ARG A 17 -6.99 5.28 11.76
CA ARG A 17 -5.98 4.66 12.62
C ARG A 17 -6.49 3.37 13.25
N ILE A 18 -7.68 3.39 13.87
CA ILE A 18 -8.27 2.21 14.51
C ILE A 18 -8.46 1.06 13.51
N VAL A 19 -8.96 1.37 12.30
CA VAL A 19 -9.12 0.37 11.25
C VAL A 19 -7.78 -0.21 10.80
N GLY A 20 -6.76 0.64 10.65
CA GLY A 20 -5.38 0.21 10.35
C GLY A 20 -4.82 -0.71 11.43
N ASP A 21 -4.87 -0.28 12.70
CA ASP A 21 -4.36 -1.03 13.85
C ASP A 21 -5.08 -2.38 14.01
N THR A 22 -6.41 -2.41 13.80
CA THR A 22 -7.20 -3.64 13.86
C THR A 22 -6.82 -4.62 12.74
N ARG A 23 -6.55 -4.11 11.53
CA ARG A 23 -6.08 -4.92 10.40
C ARG A 23 -4.71 -5.51 10.71
N GLN A 24 -3.78 -4.70 11.21
CA GLN A 24 -2.45 -5.15 11.61
C GLN A 24 -2.51 -6.24 12.68
N LEU A 25 -3.28 -6.05 13.76
CA LEU A 25 -3.45 -7.04 14.83
C LEU A 25 -3.97 -8.38 14.28
N ARG A 26 -4.96 -8.33 13.38
CA ARG A 26 -5.52 -9.54 12.76
C ARG A 26 -4.49 -10.27 11.89
N ASP A 27 -3.65 -9.52 11.19
CA ASP A 27 -2.61 -10.07 10.33
C ASP A 27 -1.47 -10.70 11.18
N GLU A 28 -1.08 -10.08 12.29
CA GLU A 28 -0.14 -10.63 13.28
C GLU A 28 -0.65 -11.94 13.92
N MET A 29 -1.92 -11.97 14.34
CA MET A 29 -2.54 -13.17 14.91
C MET A 29 -2.63 -14.32 13.89
N ARG A 30 -2.86 -14.01 12.61
CA ARG A 30 -2.87 -15.01 11.53
C ARG A 30 -1.47 -15.55 11.23
N ALA A 31 -0.47 -14.66 11.19
CA ALA A 31 0.93 -15.03 10.99
C ALA A 31 1.44 -15.99 12.07
N THR A 32 1.06 -15.74 13.34
CA THR A 32 1.46 -16.55 14.50
C THR A 32 0.91 -17.98 14.46
N ARG A 33 -0.26 -18.22 13.83
CA ARG A 33 -0.90 -19.55 13.76
C ARG A 33 -0.67 -20.31 12.45
N HIS A 34 -0.43 -19.63 11.32
CA HIS A 34 -0.43 -20.28 10.00
C HIS A 34 0.69 -19.82 9.04
N GLY A 35 1.60 -18.96 9.49
CA GLY A 35 2.48 -18.19 8.62
C GLY A 35 1.76 -17.01 7.94
N LEU A 36 2.50 -16.15 7.25
CA LEU A 36 1.95 -15.00 6.52
C LEU A 36 0.87 -15.44 5.51
N SER A 37 -0.29 -14.80 5.55
CA SER A 37 -1.43 -15.11 4.68
C SER A 37 -2.31 -13.88 4.44
N GLY A 38 -2.94 -13.77 3.26
CA GLY A 38 -3.80 -12.63 2.92
C GLY A 38 -3.69 -12.22 1.45
N GLN A 39 -4.24 -11.05 1.12
CA GLN A 39 -4.14 -10.48 -0.22
C GLN A 39 -3.66 -9.04 -0.16
N LEU A 40 -2.56 -8.74 -0.85
CA LEU A 40 -2.02 -7.39 -1.01
C LEU A 40 -2.43 -6.79 -2.36
N ARG A 41 -2.83 -5.53 -2.35
CA ARG A 41 -3.08 -4.72 -3.54
C ARG A 41 -1.99 -3.66 -3.65
N ILE A 42 -1.28 -3.67 -4.77
CA ILE A 42 -0.14 -2.77 -5.02
C ILE A 42 -0.40 -2.01 -6.31
N ALA A 43 -0.36 -0.68 -6.26
CA ALA A 43 -0.39 0.13 -7.47
C ALA A 43 1.04 0.49 -7.90
N VAL A 44 1.31 0.42 -9.21
CA VAL A 44 2.68 0.41 -9.75
C VAL A 44 2.74 1.25 -11.00
N VAL A 45 3.75 2.12 -11.13
CA VAL A 45 4.00 2.85 -12.38
C VAL A 45 4.40 1.88 -13.50
N PRO A 46 4.03 2.13 -14.77
CA PRO A 46 4.25 1.17 -15.85
C PRO A 46 5.69 0.65 -15.98
N THR A 47 6.67 1.51 -15.79
CA THR A 47 8.11 1.18 -15.89
C THR A 47 8.59 0.23 -14.78
N ALA A 48 7.89 0.20 -13.64
CA ALA A 48 8.23 -0.63 -12.49
C ALA A 48 7.45 -1.95 -12.41
N LEU A 49 6.57 -2.25 -13.38
CA LEU A 49 5.75 -3.48 -13.36
C LEU A 49 6.60 -4.76 -13.31
N THR A 50 7.70 -4.81 -14.04
CA THR A 50 8.62 -5.95 -14.03
C THR A 50 9.23 -6.17 -12.65
N TRP A 51 9.59 -5.09 -11.95
CA TRP A 51 10.07 -5.16 -10.57
C TRP A 51 8.99 -5.66 -9.62
N ALA A 52 7.77 -5.12 -9.72
CA ALA A 52 6.64 -5.55 -8.90
C ALA A 52 6.34 -7.05 -9.05
N ALA A 53 6.33 -7.54 -10.29
CA ALA A 53 6.12 -8.97 -10.57
C ALA A 53 7.20 -9.85 -9.95
N ARG A 54 8.48 -9.45 -10.03
CA ARG A 54 9.61 -10.19 -9.43
C ARG A 54 9.53 -10.24 -7.91
N ILE A 55 9.16 -9.11 -7.28
CA ILE A 55 8.98 -9.04 -5.82
C ILE A 55 7.81 -9.94 -5.40
N ALA A 56 6.67 -9.83 -6.07
CA ALA A 56 5.49 -10.62 -5.78
C ALA A 56 5.75 -12.13 -5.95
N ALA A 57 6.46 -12.54 -7.01
CA ALA A 57 6.82 -13.93 -7.24
C ALA A 57 7.73 -14.47 -6.11
N ARG A 58 8.84 -13.77 -5.82
CA ARG A 58 9.78 -14.20 -4.78
C ARG A 58 9.12 -14.23 -3.39
N PHE A 59 8.23 -13.28 -3.10
CA PHE A 59 7.50 -13.24 -1.83
C PHE A 59 6.45 -14.35 -1.76
N GLY A 60 5.74 -14.62 -2.86
CA GLY A 60 4.77 -15.71 -2.96
C GLY A 60 5.42 -17.09 -2.78
N ASP A 61 6.62 -17.30 -3.33
CA ASP A 61 7.38 -18.54 -3.15
C ASP A 61 7.72 -18.79 -1.67
N ALA A 62 8.13 -17.73 -0.95
CA ALA A 62 8.42 -17.80 0.49
C ALA A 62 7.15 -17.87 1.36
N HIS A 63 6.03 -17.33 0.87
CA HIS A 63 4.76 -17.22 1.60
C HIS A 63 3.56 -17.61 0.72
N PRO A 64 3.33 -18.93 0.49
CA PRO A 64 2.35 -19.41 -0.49
C PRO A 64 0.88 -19.06 -0.19
N LYS A 65 0.60 -18.61 1.03
CA LYS A 65 -0.74 -18.17 1.46
C LYS A 65 -0.99 -16.67 1.24
N VAL A 66 -0.02 -15.95 0.65
CA VAL A 66 -0.12 -14.54 0.31
C VAL A 66 -0.37 -14.39 -1.19
N GLY A 67 -1.49 -13.76 -1.53
CA GLY A 67 -1.83 -13.36 -2.89
C GLY A 67 -1.49 -11.89 -3.15
N PHE A 68 -1.23 -11.56 -4.42
CA PHE A 68 -0.99 -10.20 -4.87
C PHE A 68 -1.97 -9.79 -5.96
N THR A 69 -2.36 -8.52 -5.95
CA THR A 69 -3.05 -7.84 -7.04
C THR A 69 -2.22 -6.62 -7.41
N ILE A 70 -1.68 -6.61 -8.63
CA ILE A 70 -0.84 -5.52 -9.14
C ILE A 70 -1.67 -4.69 -10.12
N LEU A 71 -1.73 -3.38 -9.89
CA LEU A 71 -2.49 -2.42 -10.69
C LEU A 71 -1.52 -1.43 -11.35
N SER A 72 -1.49 -1.37 -12.68
CA SER A 72 -0.71 -0.36 -13.41
C SER A 72 -1.41 1.00 -13.35
N ARG A 73 -0.78 2.03 -12.79
CA ARG A 73 -1.37 3.37 -12.58
C ARG A 73 -0.32 4.47 -12.71
N ALA A 74 -0.76 5.69 -13.03
CA ALA A 74 0.13 6.85 -13.00
C ALA A 74 0.55 7.20 -11.56
N SER A 75 1.70 7.85 -11.37
CA SER A 75 2.23 8.18 -10.03
C SER A 75 1.25 8.97 -9.16
N THR A 76 0.60 9.97 -9.73
CA THR A 76 -0.40 10.80 -9.04
C THR A 76 -1.64 10.00 -8.63
N GLU A 77 -2.06 9.03 -9.44
CA GLU A 77 -3.16 8.12 -9.11
C GLU A 77 -2.76 7.18 -7.97
N ILE A 78 -1.53 6.67 -7.97
CA ILE A 78 -1.01 5.80 -6.91
C ILE A 78 -1.11 6.50 -5.55
N LEU A 79 -0.65 7.76 -5.46
CA LEU A 79 -0.70 8.54 -4.23
C LEU A 79 -2.15 8.68 -3.73
N LYS A 80 -3.07 9.04 -4.62
CA LYS A 80 -4.50 9.13 -4.29
C LYS A 80 -5.07 7.79 -3.81
N MET A 81 -4.74 6.69 -4.47
CA MET A 81 -5.21 5.36 -4.08
C MET A 81 -4.70 4.93 -2.70
N ILE A 82 -3.50 5.36 -2.31
CA ILE A 82 -2.94 5.14 -0.96
C ILE A 82 -3.73 5.97 0.07
N ASP A 83 -3.94 7.26 -0.18
CA ASP A 83 -4.69 8.14 0.72
C ASP A 83 -6.15 7.68 0.92
N ASP A 84 -6.76 7.14 -0.14
CA ASP A 84 -8.11 6.58 -0.15
C ASP A 84 -8.16 5.12 0.37
N LEU A 85 -7.03 4.53 0.80
CA LEU A 85 -6.92 3.15 1.30
C LEU A 85 -7.41 2.07 0.31
N GLN A 86 -7.34 2.36 -1.00
CA GLN A 86 -7.73 1.44 -2.06
C GLN A 86 -6.66 0.37 -2.32
N VAL A 87 -5.40 0.75 -2.10
CA VAL A 87 -4.22 -0.11 -2.19
C VAL A 87 -3.43 -0.09 -0.89
N ASP A 88 -2.68 -1.16 -0.67
CA ASP A 88 -1.86 -1.34 0.53
C ASP A 88 -0.47 -0.69 0.37
N ALA A 89 0.02 -0.58 -0.86
CA ALA A 89 1.31 0.02 -1.18
C ALA A 89 1.35 0.57 -2.62
N GLY A 90 2.35 1.43 -2.87
CA GLY A 90 2.67 1.98 -4.19
C GLY A 90 4.13 1.76 -4.56
N ILE A 91 4.42 1.50 -5.83
CA ILE A 91 5.77 1.59 -6.41
C ILE A 91 5.75 2.72 -7.44
N SER A 92 6.44 3.81 -7.14
CA SER A 92 6.41 5.05 -7.91
C SER A 92 7.71 5.83 -7.77
N TYR A 93 7.76 6.99 -8.41
CA TYR A 93 8.86 7.95 -8.30
C TYR A 93 8.79 8.68 -6.95
N LEU A 94 9.94 8.88 -6.31
CA LEU A 94 10.07 9.57 -5.02
C LEU A 94 10.36 11.08 -5.19
N ASP A 95 10.66 11.50 -6.42
CA ASP A 95 11.33 12.78 -6.68
C ASP A 95 10.36 13.97 -6.76
N ASN A 96 9.04 13.74 -6.77
CA ASN A 96 8.08 14.76 -7.22
C ASN A 96 6.95 15.16 -6.27
N GLU A 97 6.74 14.54 -5.10
CA GLU A 97 5.63 14.91 -4.22
C GLU A 97 6.02 14.83 -2.73
N PRO A 98 5.52 15.73 -1.86
CA PRO A 98 5.62 15.52 -0.43
C PRO A 98 4.85 14.23 -0.09
N LEU A 99 5.60 13.17 0.21
CA LEU A 99 5.08 11.87 0.64
C LEU A 99 4.30 12.09 1.94
N GLY A 100 2.99 12.32 1.86
CA GLY A 100 2.14 12.80 2.97
C GLY A 100 2.34 12.04 4.29
N LYS A 101 1.56 10.97 4.54
CA LYS A 101 1.73 10.09 5.72
C LYS A 101 2.34 8.74 5.36
N VAL A 102 3.16 8.71 4.30
CA VAL A 102 3.66 7.49 3.69
C VAL A 102 5.14 7.33 4.00
N SER A 103 5.55 6.15 4.44
CA SER A 103 6.97 5.79 4.50
C SER A 103 7.42 5.33 3.11
N ALA A 104 8.56 5.83 2.64
CA ALA A 104 9.14 5.45 1.36
C ALA A 104 10.46 4.71 1.55
N VAL A 105 10.70 3.71 0.70
CA VAL A 105 11.96 2.97 0.62
C VAL A 105 12.42 2.98 -0.84
N PRO A 106 13.66 3.41 -1.13
CA PRO A 106 14.19 3.35 -2.49
C PRO A 106 14.19 1.92 -3.03
N LEU A 107 13.65 1.73 -4.24
CA LEU A 107 13.58 0.41 -4.88
C LEU A 107 14.63 0.23 -5.98
N CYS A 108 14.72 1.21 -6.88
CA CYS A 108 15.66 1.20 -8.01
C CYS A 108 15.89 2.62 -8.53
N GLU A 109 17.05 2.86 -9.14
CA GLU A 109 17.30 4.05 -9.95
C GLU A 109 16.94 3.73 -11.42
N GLU A 110 16.09 4.54 -12.03
CA GLU A 110 15.86 4.48 -13.48
C GLU A 110 16.96 5.26 -14.21
N ARG A 111 17.59 4.64 -15.21
CA ARG A 111 18.52 5.31 -16.13
C ARG A 111 17.90 5.31 -17.53
N TYR A 112 17.68 6.50 -18.08
CA TYR A 112 17.20 6.73 -19.45
C TYR A 112 18.37 6.98 -20.40
#